data_AF-A0A793IKX6-F1
#
_entry.id   AF-A0A793IKX6-F1
#
_cell.length_a   1.000
_cell.length_b   1.000
_cell.length_c   1.000
_cell.angle_alpha   90.00
_cell.angle_beta   90.00
_cell.angle_gamma   90.00
#
_symmetry.space_group_name_H-M   'P 1'
#
loop_
_entity.id
_entity.type
_entity.pdbx_description
1 polymer ?
#
loop_
_entity_poly.entity_id
_entity_poly.type
_entity_poly.pdbx_seq_one_letter_code
_entity_poly.pdbx_strand_id
1 'polypeptide(L)' 'MDEYVYSARHNAFFPVDMIDKYKSEGWDLSDAKEVNQNIISEFMAEPPQGKIRIAGDDGLPAWAD' A
#
# COMPACT_ATOMS: atom_id res chain seq x y z
N MET A 1 11.69 10.96 3.34
CA MET A 1 11.23 10.74 1.96
C MET A 1 10.45 9.46 2.01
N ASP A 2 9.20 9.45 1.58
CA ASP A 2 8.37 8.26 1.61
C ASP A 2 8.91 7.27 0.57
N GLU A 3 9.35 6.09 1.02
CA GLU A 3 9.98 5.07 0.15
C GLU A 3 8.93 4.24 -0.61
N TYR A 4 7.70 4.24 -0.12
CA TYR A 4 6.61 3.45 -0.66
C TYR A 4 5.33 4.28 -0.77
N VAL A 5 4.49 3.90 -1.72
CA VAL A 5 3.09 4.30 -1.81
C VAL A 5 2.21 3.09 -1.61
N TYR A 6 0.99 3.31 -1.14
CA TYR A 6 -0.03 2.26 -1.04
C TYR A 6 -1.14 2.50 -2.06
N SER A 7 -1.49 1.48 -2.84
CA SER A 7 -2.68 1.49 -3.70
C SER A 7 -3.77 0.65 -3.03
N ALA A 8 -4.89 1.29 -2.72
CA ALA A 8 -6.09 0.66 -2.20
C ALA A 8 -6.69 -0.33 -3.19
N ARG A 9 -6.64 -0.01 -4.48
CA ARG A 9 -7.11 -0.87 -5.57
C ARG A 9 -6.39 -2.23 -5.59
N HIS A 10 -5.08 -2.21 -5.43
CA HIS A 10 -4.27 -3.43 -5.42
C HIS A 10 -4.06 -3.99 -4.02
N ASN A 11 -4.54 -3.27 -2.99
CA ASN A 11 -4.27 -3.55 -1.58
C ASN A 11 -2.79 -3.87 -1.31
N ALA A 12 -1.91 -3.08 -1.95
CA ALA A 12 -0.50 -3.37 -2.04
C ALA A 12 0.35 -2.10 -1.96
N PHE A 13 1.55 -2.29 -1.45
CA PHE A 13 2.57 -1.25 -1.40
C PHE A 13 3.50 -1.37 -2.60
N PHE A 14 3.89 -0.22 -3.14
CA PHE A 14 4.77 -0.12 -4.29
C PHE A 14 5.95 0.81 -3.94
N PRO A 15 7.20 0.41 -4.21
CA PRO A 15 8.33 1.29 -4.01
C PRO A 15 8.28 2.45 -5.01
N VAL A 16 8.53 3.66 -4.52
CA VAL A 16 8.43 4.90 -5.32
C VAL A 16 9.31 4.83 -6.56
N ASP A 17 10.54 4.34 -6.42
CA ASP A 17 11.51 4.19 -7.52
C ASP A 17 11.06 3.23 -8.64
N MET A 18 10.07 2.36 -8.38
CA MET A 18 9.56 1.43 -9.40
C MET A 18 8.18 1.79 -9.94
N ILE A 19 7.52 2.84 -9.43
CA ILE A 19 6.16 3.22 -9.83
C ILE A 19 6.05 3.39 -11.35
N ASP A 20 7.00 4.10 -11.98
CA ASP A 20 6.97 4.34 -13.42
C ASP A 20 7.11 3.05 -14.23
N LYS A 21 7.87 2.08 -13.73
CA LYS A 21 7.98 0.76 -14.36
C LYS A 21 6.64 0.02 -14.30
N TYR A 22 5.99 -0.03 -13.13
CA TYR A 22 4.69 -0.67 -13.00
C TYR A 22 3.64 -0.01 -13.90
N LYS A 23 3.60 1.32 -13.96
CA LYS A 23 2.72 2.07 -14.88
C LYS A 23 2.98 1.73 -16.35
N SER A 24 4.24 1.62 -16.75
CA SER A 24 4.63 1.23 -18.11
C SER A 24 4.20 -0.21 -18.46
N GLU A 25 4.19 -1.11 -17.48
CA GLU A 25 3.69 -2.48 -17.61
C GLU A 25 2.15 -2.58 -17.57
N GLY A 26 1.45 -1.45 -17.51
CA GLY A 26 -0.02 -1.38 -17.57
C GLY A 26 -0.72 -1.40 -16.21
N TRP A 27 0.01 -1.28 -15.10
CA TRP A 27 -0.61 -1.15 -13.78
C TRP A 27 -1.25 0.22 -13.63
N ASP A 28 -2.53 0.23 -13.24
CA ASP A 28 -3.18 1.46 -12.82
C ASP A 28 -2.89 1.73 -11.34
N LEU A 29 -1.99 2.70 -11.10
CA LEU A 29 -1.60 3.19 -9.78
C LEU A 29 -2.09 4.63 -9.55
N SER A 30 -3.19 5.04 -10.20
CA SER A 30 -3.75 6.39 -10.03
C SER A 30 -4.27 6.65 -8.61
N ASP A 31 -4.61 5.59 -7.87
CA ASP A 31 -5.11 5.65 -6.50
C ASP A 31 -4.00 5.53 -5.45
N ALA A 32 -2.75 5.36 -5.89
CA ALA A 32 -1.61 5.20 -4.99
C ALA A 32 -1.39 6.47 -4.16
N LYS A 33 -1.34 6.30 -2.83
CA LYS A 33 -1.14 7.38 -1.85
C LYS A 33 0.21 7.23 -1.17
N GLU A 34 0.86 8.36 -0.90
CA GLU A 34 2.05 8.40 -0.05
C GLU A 34 1.69 7.90 1.36
N VAL A 35 2.58 7.08 1.91
CA VAL A 35 2.42 6.49 3.24
C VAL A 35 3.67 6.73 4.05
N ASN A 36 3.49 7.11 5.31
CA ASN A 36 4.62 7.33 6.20
C ASN A 36 5.21 6.00 6.70
N GLN A 37 6.38 6.09 7.33
CA GLN A 37 7.10 4.94 7.86
C GLN A 37 6.30 4.13 8.89
N ASN A 38 5.40 4.77 9.66
CA ASN A 38 4.56 4.07 10.63
C ASN A 38 3.58 3.13 9.93
N ILE A 39 2.88 3.60 8.89
CA ILE A 39 1.97 2.76 8.11
C ILE A 39 2.74 1.63 7.42
N ILE A 40 3.90 1.92 6.83
CA ILE A 40 4.74 0.91 6.21
C ILE A 40 5.13 -0.17 7.24
N SER A 41 5.62 0.24 8.40
CA SER A 41 6.09 -0.68 9.45
C SER A 41 4.96 -1.53 10.04
N GLU A 42 3.75 -0.97 10.17
CA GLU A 42 2.60 -1.70 10.69
C GLU A 42 2.04 -2.70 9.67
N PHE A 43 1.87 -2.28 8.42
CA PHE A 43 1.08 -3.01 7.43
C PHE A 43 1.89 -3.84 6.44
N MET A 44 3.22 -3.67 6.38
CA MET A 44 4.11 -4.63 5.71
C MET A 44 4.66 -5.72 6.65
N ALA A 45 4.48 -5.58 7.95
CA ALA A 45 4.86 -6.59 8.92
C ALA A 45 3.92 -7.80 8.89
N GLU A 46 4.21 -8.79 9.75
CA GLU A 46 3.33 -9.94 9.94
C GLU A 46 1.94 -9.46 10.39
N PRO A 47 0.85 -9.89 9.71
CA PRO A 47 -0.50 -9.55 10.11
C PRO A 47 -0.77 -9.94 11.57
N PRO A 48 -1.43 -9.08 12.37
CA PRO A 48 -1.90 -9.47 13.70
C PRO A 48 -2.76 -10.73 13.64
N GLN A 49 -2.76 -11.53 14.72
CA GLN A 49 -3.49 -12.79 14.75
C GLN A 49 -4.96 -12.61 14.38
N GLY A 50 -5.40 -13.38 13.38
CA GLY A 50 -6.78 -13.35 12.89
C GLY A 50 -7.10 -12.19 11.97
N LYS A 51 -6.12 -11.33 11.62
CA LYS A 51 -6.35 -10.16 10.77
C LYS A 51 -5.84 -10.32 9.36
N ILE A 52 -6.52 -9.67 8.42
CA ILE A 52 -6.09 -9.50 7.04
C ILE A 52 -5.99 -8.03 6.69
N ARG A 53 -4.99 -7.67 5.88
CA ARG A 53 -4.87 -6.30 5.37
C ARG A 53 -5.94 -6.10 4.32
N ILE A 54 -6.70 -5.02 4.44
CA ILE A 54 -7.69 -4.56 3.47
C ILE A 54 -7.41 -3.11 3.08
N ALA A 55 -8.06 -2.65 2.02
CA ALA A 55 -8.13 -1.22 1.72
C ALA A 55 -9.21 -0.58 2.59
N GLY A 56 -8.82 0.38 3.43
CA GLY A 56 -9.74 1.20 4.21
C GLY A 56 -10.47 2.23 3.35
N ASP A 57 -11.56 2.78 3.91
CA ASP A 57 -12.39 3.79 3.24
C ASP A 57 -11.65 5.11 2.95
N ASP A 58 -10.56 5.36 3.68
CA ASP A 58 -9.65 6.48 3.47
C ASP A 58 -8.61 6.21 2.36
N GLY A 59 -8.63 5.04 1.74
CA GLY A 59 -7.68 4.61 0.73
C GLY A 59 -6.30 4.27 1.28
N LEU A 60 -6.19 4.07 2.60
CA LEU A 60 -4.99 3.57 3.28
C LEU A 60 -5.21 2.11 3.71
N PRO A 61 -4.16 1.36 4.04
CA PRO A 61 -4.34 0.00 4.53
C PRO A 61 -5.03 0.01 5.90
N ALA A 62 -5.91 -0.97 6.11
CA ALA A 62 -6.55 -1.22 7.39
C ALA A 62 -6.51 -2.72 7.70
N TRP A 63 -6.62 -3.07 8.97
CA TRP A 63 -6.75 -4.47 9.39
C TRP A 63 -8.22 -4.81 9.59
N ALA A 64 -8.68 -5.88 8.93
CA ALA A 64 -9.99 -6.49 9.16
C ALA A 64 -9.85 -7.85 9.84
N ASP A 65 -10.87 -8.27 10.58
CA ASP A 65 -10.99 -9.59 11.21
C ASP A 65 -11.70 -10.60 10.29
#